data_AF-A0A934BVI1-F1
#
_entry.id   AF-A0A934BVI1-F1
#
_cell.length_a   1.000
_cell.length_b   1.000
_cell.length_c   1.000
_cell.angle_alpha   90.00
_cell.angle_beta   90.00
_cell.angle_gamma   90.00
#
_symmetry.space_group_name_H-M   'P 1'
#
loop_
_entity.id
_entity.type
_entity.pdbx_description
1 polymer ?
#
loop_
_entity_poly.entity_id
_entity_poly.type
_entity_poly.pdbx_seq_one_letter_code
_entity_poly.pdbx_strand_id
1 'polypeptide(L)'
;MNCKRVQRHLSAFCGGQLPPRRAHRVAAHLATCPACRAERDELQQLDDAMGRWAVEDDPRPGFEQRVWSRIRAAERQRPAAAWGWWPRPAWLLSAACATAVAMLSITGVLAHQRADASAKQQLFASIGLNQLGSFPAGSLTAGYRGLQ
;
A
#
# COMPACT_ATOMS: atom_id res chain seq x y z
N MET A 1 8.14 29.70 13.80
CA MET A 1 8.44 29.44 12.37
C MET A 1 9.58 30.36 11.95
N ASN A 2 10.45 29.96 11.02
CA ASN A 2 11.54 30.82 10.52
C ASN A 2 11.12 31.53 9.23
N CYS A 3 11.67 32.73 8.99
CA CYS A 3 11.46 33.57 7.81
C CYS A 3 11.53 32.77 6.50
N LYS A 4 12.59 31.97 6.26
CA LYS A 4 12.74 31.19 5.01
C LYS A 4 11.56 30.27 4.68
N ARG A 5 10.85 29.79 5.71
CA ARG A 5 9.67 28.93 5.52
C ARG A 5 8.41 29.76 5.26
N VAL A 6 8.32 30.93 5.87
CA VAL A 6 7.22 31.87 5.65
C VAL A 6 7.28 32.42 4.24
N GLN A 7 8.45 32.88 3.80
CA GLN A 7 8.70 33.42 2.46
C GLN A 7 8.21 32.47 1.35
N ARG A 8 8.59 31.18 1.44
CA ARG A 8 8.12 30.13 0.50
C ARG A 8 6.61 29.89 0.51
N HIS A 9 5.91 30.36 1.54
CA HIS A 9 4.47 30.21 1.69
C HIS A 9 3.71 31.54 1.53
N LEU A 10 4.39 32.68 1.30
CA LEU A 10 3.73 33.98 1.21
C LEU A 10 2.79 34.07 0.01
N SER A 11 3.21 33.67 -1.19
CA SER A 11 2.32 33.72 -2.38
C SER A 11 1.07 32.85 -2.19
N ALA A 12 1.23 31.64 -1.64
CA ALA A 12 0.10 30.76 -1.33
C ALA A 12 -0.78 31.30 -0.19
N PHE A 13 -0.20 32.06 0.75
CA PHE A 13 -0.93 32.72 1.81
C PHE A 13 -1.77 33.89 1.27
N CYS A 14 -1.20 34.75 0.43
CA CYS A 14 -1.92 35.87 -0.21
C CYS A 14 -3.08 35.36 -1.07
N GLY A 15 -2.88 34.28 -1.83
CA GLY A 15 -3.93 33.65 -2.63
C GLY A 15 -4.92 32.76 -1.87
N GLY A 16 -4.84 32.67 -0.53
CA GLY A 16 -5.77 31.85 0.27
C GLY A 16 -5.66 30.33 0.08
N GLN A 17 -4.55 29.84 -0.48
CA GLN A 17 -4.36 28.43 -0.88
C GLN A 17 -3.72 27.56 0.22
N LEU A 18 -3.46 28.13 1.41
CA LEU A 18 -2.87 27.38 2.51
C LEU A 18 -3.92 26.68 3.37
N PRO A 19 -3.67 25.43 3.81
CA PRO A 19 -4.50 24.78 4.82
C PRO A 19 -4.58 25.62 6.10
N PRO A 20 -5.72 25.63 6.84
CA PRO A 20 -5.97 26.53 7.97
C PRO A 20 -4.85 26.53 9.03
N ARG A 21 -4.34 25.34 9.38
CA ARG A 21 -3.24 25.19 10.34
C ARG A 21 -1.94 25.89 9.90
N ARG A 22 -1.65 25.90 8.59
CA ARG A 22 -0.45 26.56 8.05
C ARG A 22 -0.67 28.06 7.92
N ALA A 23 -1.83 28.49 7.45
CA ALA A 23 -2.21 29.90 7.37
C ALA A 23 -2.07 30.57 8.75
N HIS A 24 -2.56 29.93 9.81
CA HIS A 24 -2.42 30.46 11.17
C HIS A 24 -0.96 30.62 11.62
N ARG A 25 -0.08 29.66 11.29
CA ARG A 25 1.36 29.77 11.61
C ARG A 25 2.07 30.86 10.83
N VAL A 26 1.68 31.09 9.57
CA VAL A 26 2.19 32.20 8.75
C VAL A 26 1.73 33.53 9.34
N ALA A 27 0.43 33.68 9.64
CA ALA A 27 -0.14 34.88 10.25
C ALA A 27 0.53 35.23 11.59
N ALA A 28 0.75 34.23 12.46
CA ALA A 28 1.44 34.43 13.73
C ALA A 28 2.88 34.93 13.56
N HIS A 29 3.58 34.49 12.51
CA HIS A 29 4.93 34.99 12.21
C HIS A 29 4.89 36.39 11.61
N LEU A 30 3.92 36.67 10.73
CA LEU A 30 3.73 38.01 10.17
C LEU A 30 3.39 39.03 11.26
N ALA A 31 2.77 38.65 12.37
CA ALA A 31 2.56 39.54 13.51
C ALA A 31 3.87 40.00 14.17
N THR A 32 4.92 39.16 14.16
CA THR A 32 6.18 39.44 14.87
C THR A 32 7.34 39.85 13.97
N CYS A 33 7.35 39.47 12.68
CA CYS A 33 8.48 39.74 11.80
C CYS A 33 8.18 40.86 10.78
N PRO A 34 8.82 42.04 10.88
CA PRO A 34 8.62 43.13 9.92
C PRO A 34 9.15 42.81 8.51
N ALA A 35 10.24 42.06 8.38
CA ALA A 35 10.81 41.71 7.08
C ALA A 35 9.83 40.87 6.25
N CYS A 36 9.22 39.84 6.84
CA CYS A 36 8.21 39.03 6.14
C CYS A 36 6.90 39.79 5.89
N ARG A 37 6.58 40.84 6.67
CA ARG A 37 5.45 41.72 6.37
C ARG A 37 5.71 42.56 5.14
N ALA A 38 6.89 43.17 5.03
CA ALA A 38 7.28 43.95 3.87
C ALA A 38 7.19 43.12 2.57
N GLU A 39 7.71 41.88 2.60
CA GLU A 39 7.66 40.99 1.44
C GLU A 39 6.23 40.56 1.06
N ARG A 40 5.35 40.33 2.06
CA ARG A 40 3.92 40.11 1.80
C ARG A 40 3.30 41.34 1.13
N ASP A 41 3.62 42.53 1.60
CA ASP A 41 3.05 43.77 1.09
C ASP A 41 3.53 44.07 -0.34
N GLU A 42 4.78 43.75 -0.66
CA GLU A 42 5.29 43.78 -2.04
C GLU A 42 4.53 42.84 -2.97
N LEU A 43 4.27 41.60 -2.53
CA LEU A 43 3.45 40.65 -3.30
C LEU A 43 2.02 41.16 -3.49
N GLN A 44 1.44 41.77 -2.47
CA GLN A 44 0.09 42.32 -2.54
C GLN A 44 0.01 43.53 -3.49
N GLN A 45 1.02 44.40 -3.48
CA GLN A 45 1.11 45.53 -4.42
C GLN A 45 1.22 45.05 -5.88
N LEU A 46 1.97 43.97 -6.12
CA LEU A 46 2.06 43.36 -7.45
C LEU A 46 0.70 42.80 -7.89
N ASP A 47 0.01 42.07 -7.01
CA ASP A 47 -1.33 41.54 -7.30
C ASP A 47 -2.34 42.67 -7.57
N ASP A 48 -2.33 43.75 -6.78
CA ASP A 48 -3.20 44.91 -6.98
C ASP A 48 -2.89 45.64 -8.30
N ALA A 49 -1.61 45.77 -8.65
CA ALA A 49 -1.18 46.38 -9.91
C ALA A 49 -1.64 45.55 -11.13
N MET A 50 -1.57 44.21 -11.03
CA MET A 50 -2.08 43.31 -12.07
C MET A 50 -3.62 43.29 -12.11
N GLY A 51 -4.29 43.36 -10.96
CA GLY A 51 -5.74 43.39 -10.84
C GLY A 51 -6.38 44.59 -11.53
N ARG A 52 -5.67 45.73 -11.62
CA ARG A 52 -6.12 46.90 -12.42
C ARG A 52 -6.22 46.62 -13.93
N TRP A 53 -5.61 45.54 -14.41
CA TRP A 53 -5.74 45.07 -15.79
C TRP A 53 -6.66 43.87 -15.93
N ALA A 54 -7.22 43.37 -14.82
CA ALA A 54 -8.32 42.43 -14.89
C ALA A 54 -9.48 43.15 -15.56
N VAL A 55 -9.76 42.74 -16.79
CA VAL A 55 -10.90 43.23 -17.55
C VAL A 55 -12.15 42.88 -16.75
N GLU A 56 -12.90 43.88 -16.33
CA GLU A 56 -14.27 43.74 -15.86
C GLU A 56 -15.14 43.34 -17.06
N ASP A 57 -14.96 42.12 -17.54
CA ASP A 57 -15.82 41.51 -18.55
C ASP A 57 -16.71 40.53 -17.82
N ASP A 58 -17.95 40.95 -17.58
CA ASP A 58 -19.04 40.00 -17.32
C ASP A 58 -18.97 38.93 -18.41
N PRO A 59 -18.81 37.63 -18.07
CA PRO A 59 -18.69 36.60 -19.07
C PRO A 59 -19.83 36.67 -20.08
N ARG A 60 -19.48 36.69 -21.38
CA ARG A 60 -20.45 36.79 -22.48
C ARG A 60 -21.68 35.89 -22.24
N PRO A 61 -22.91 36.34 -22.54
CA PRO A 61 -24.13 35.58 -22.33
C PRO A 61 -24.00 34.10 -22.75
N GLY A 62 -24.49 33.21 -21.88
CA GLY A 62 -24.41 31.75 -22.09
C GLY A 62 -23.03 31.12 -21.83
N PHE A 63 -22.06 31.86 -21.26
CA PHE A 63 -20.76 31.29 -20.87
C PHE A 63 -20.91 30.08 -19.97
N GLU A 64 -21.73 30.18 -18.91
CA GLU A 64 -21.96 29.11 -17.96
C GLU A 64 -22.50 27.84 -18.65
N GLN A 65 -23.48 27.99 -19.55
CA GLN A 65 -24.03 26.88 -20.33
C GLN A 65 -22.98 26.22 -21.23
N ARG A 66 -22.11 27.01 -21.88
CA ARG A 66 -21.00 26.48 -22.70
C ARG A 66 -19.94 25.77 -21.87
N VAL A 67 -19.64 26.26 -20.67
CA VAL A 67 -18.70 25.61 -19.75
C VAL A 67 -19.27 24.27 -19.29
N TRP A 68 -20.51 24.26 -18.80
CA TRP A 68 -21.14 23.04 -18.33
C TRP A 68 -21.37 22.01 -19.43
N SER A 69 -21.68 22.43 -20.65
CA SER A 69 -21.80 21.50 -21.78
C SER A 69 -20.47 20.81 -22.10
N ARG A 70 -19.36 21.54 -22.04
CA ARG A 70 -18.00 20.98 -22.22
C ARG A 70 -17.61 20.04 -21.08
N ILE A 71 -17.89 20.41 -19.82
CA ILE A 71 -17.61 19.54 -18.65
C ILE A 71 -18.38 18.22 -18.80
N ARG A 72 -19.68 18.27 -19.06
CA ARG A 72 -20.51 17.07 -19.23
C ARG A 72 -20.07 16.23 -20.43
N ALA A 73 -19.69 16.87 -21.54
CA ALA A 73 -19.17 16.15 -22.70
C ALA A 73 -17.86 15.41 -22.36
N ALA A 74 -16.95 16.06 -21.63
CA ALA A 74 -15.72 15.45 -21.17
C ALA A 74 -15.97 14.29 -20.19
N GLU A 75 -16.93 14.42 -19.28
CA GLU A 75 -17.33 13.35 -18.37
C GLU A 75 -17.91 12.14 -19.11
N ARG A 76 -18.72 12.35 -20.15
CA ARG A 76 -19.26 11.27 -20.99
C ARG A 76 -18.19 10.57 -21.83
N GLN A 77 -17.16 11.31 -22.23
CA GLN A 77 -16.04 10.78 -23.01
C GLN A 77 -14.96 10.13 -22.16
N ARG A 78 -15.01 10.28 -20.82
CA ARG A 78 -14.16 9.48 -19.94
C ARG A 78 -14.54 8.02 -20.14
N PRO A 79 -13.64 7.18 -20.69
CA PRO A 79 -13.93 5.76 -20.77
C PRO A 79 -14.23 5.30 -19.35
N ALA A 80 -15.44 4.79 -19.13
CA ALA A 80 -15.75 4.09 -17.90
C ALA A 80 -14.62 3.07 -17.73
N ALA A 81 -13.85 3.17 -16.64
CA ALA A 81 -12.73 2.29 -16.40
C ALA A 81 -13.27 0.86 -16.44
N ALA A 82 -13.12 0.19 -17.59
CA ALA A 82 -13.69 -1.12 -17.88
C ALA A 82 -12.96 -2.24 -17.12
N TRP A 83 -12.28 -1.89 -16.03
CA TRP A 83 -11.58 -2.81 -15.15
C TRP A 83 -12.52 -3.60 -14.24
N GLY A 84 -13.81 -3.26 -14.19
CA GLY A 84 -14.78 -3.86 -13.26
C GLY A 84 -16.01 -4.54 -13.89
N TRP A 85 -16.18 -4.50 -15.22
CA TRP A 85 -17.44 -4.96 -15.85
C TRP A 85 -17.47 -6.45 -16.22
N TRP A 86 -16.35 -7.15 -16.12
CA TRP A 86 -16.39 -8.60 -16.26
C TRP A 86 -16.89 -9.20 -14.95
N PRO A 87 -18.01 -9.96 -14.95
CA PRO A 87 -18.41 -10.71 -13.78
C PRO A 87 -17.29 -11.73 -13.55
N ARG A 88 -16.37 -11.45 -12.64
CA ARG A 88 -15.40 -12.46 -12.18
C ARG A 88 -16.25 -13.54 -11.55
N PRO A 89 -16.42 -14.68 -12.22
CA PRO A 89 -17.43 -15.59 -11.77
C PRO A 89 -16.92 -16.23 -10.47
N ALA A 90 -17.75 -16.23 -9.42
CA ALA A 90 -17.35 -16.48 -8.03
C ALA A 90 -16.62 -17.82 -7.81
N TRP A 91 -16.84 -18.81 -8.69
CA TRP A 91 -16.15 -20.11 -8.72
C TRP A 91 -14.62 -20.04 -8.90
N LEU A 92 -14.06 -18.96 -9.46
CA LEU A 92 -12.60 -18.80 -9.57
C LEU A 92 -11.92 -18.58 -8.22
N LEU A 93 -12.60 -17.94 -7.26
CA LEU A 93 -12.09 -17.77 -5.90
C LEU A 93 -12.19 -19.06 -5.09
N SER A 94 -13.27 -19.84 -5.26
CA SER A 94 -13.43 -21.11 -4.55
C SER A 94 -12.44 -22.18 -5.01
N ALA A 95 -12.13 -22.23 -6.31
CA ALA A 95 -11.15 -23.18 -6.84
C ALA A 95 -9.73 -22.91 -6.31
N ALA A 96 -9.34 -21.63 -6.19
CA ALA A 96 -8.03 -21.24 -5.65
C ALA A 96 -7.88 -21.55 -4.16
N CYS A 97 -8.94 -21.38 -3.36
CA CYS A 97 -8.91 -21.73 -1.94
C CYS A 97 -8.83 -23.26 -1.72
N ALA A 98 -9.53 -24.06 -2.51
CA ALA A 98 -9.53 -25.51 -2.39
C ALA A 98 -8.14 -26.12 -2.69
N THR A 99 -7.45 -25.63 -3.72
CA THR A 99 -6.10 -26.10 -4.07
C THR A 99 -5.06 -25.71 -3.02
N ALA A 100 -5.14 -24.50 -2.45
CA ALA A 100 -4.23 -24.05 -1.39
C ALA A 100 -4.37 -24.89 -0.12
N VAL A 101 -5.61 -25.20 0.29
CA VAL A 101 -5.87 -26.07 1.46
C VAL A 101 -5.35 -27.48 1.19
N ALA A 102 -5.60 -28.05 0.01
CA ALA A 102 -5.10 -29.38 -0.35
C ALA A 102 -3.56 -29.44 -0.33
N MET A 103 -2.87 -28.43 -0.88
CA MET A 103 -1.41 -28.37 -0.85
C MET A 103 -0.86 -28.25 0.58
N LEU A 104 -1.50 -27.44 1.43
CA LEU A 104 -1.09 -27.27 2.83
C LEU A 104 -1.29 -28.55 3.65
N SER A 105 -2.41 -29.26 3.42
CA SER A 105 -2.68 -30.55 4.05
C SER A 105 -1.69 -31.63 3.59
N ILE A 106 -1.40 -31.73 2.29
CA ILE A 106 -0.45 -32.73 1.77
C ILE A 106 0.97 -32.49 2.30
N THR A 107 1.43 -31.23 2.28
CA THR A 107 2.75 -30.89 2.83
C THR A 107 2.84 -31.10 4.34
N GLY A 108 1.77 -30.76 5.08
CA GLY A 108 1.67 -31.04 6.52
C GLY A 108 1.73 -32.53 6.86
N VAL A 109 0.99 -33.37 6.13
CA VAL A 109 0.99 -34.83 6.33
C VAL A 109 2.35 -35.44 6.02
N LEU A 110 3.01 -35.01 4.94
CA LEU A 110 4.36 -35.48 4.60
C LEU A 110 5.40 -35.04 5.64
N ALA A 111 5.27 -33.84 6.19
CA ALA A 111 6.12 -33.37 7.28
C ALA A 111 5.91 -34.18 8.56
N HIS A 112 4.67 -34.49 8.92
CA HIS A 112 4.34 -35.33 10.08
C HIS A 112 4.88 -36.76 9.92
N GLN A 113 4.71 -37.37 8.75
CA GLN A 113 5.25 -38.70 8.47
C GLN A 113 6.77 -38.75 8.55
N ARG A 114 7.47 -37.70 8.07
CA ARG A 114 8.93 -37.58 8.21
C ARG A 114 9.36 -37.40 9.66
N ALA A 115 8.63 -36.60 10.43
CA ALA A 115 8.87 -36.41 11.86
C ALA A 115 8.71 -37.74 12.62
N ASP A 116 7.62 -38.47 12.38
CA ASP A 116 7.37 -39.78 13.01
C ASP A 116 8.42 -40.82 12.63
N ALA A 117 8.83 -40.87 11.35
CA ALA A 117 9.89 -41.76 10.89
C ALA A 117 11.22 -41.43 11.57
N SER A 118 11.56 -40.14 11.69
CA SER A 118 12.77 -39.69 12.38
C SER A 118 12.74 -39.99 13.89
N ALA A 119 11.59 -39.81 14.54
CA ALA A 119 11.39 -40.10 15.96
C ALA A 119 11.51 -41.59 16.25
N LYS A 120 10.89 -42.45 15.43
CA LYS A 120 11.07 -43.90 15.51
C LYS A 120 12.53 -44.27 15.36
N GLN A 121 13.22 -43.74 14.36
CA GLN A 121 14.63 -44.03 14.13
C GLN A 121 15.53 -43.58 15.29
N GLN A 122 15.25 -42.43 15.91
CA GLN A 122 15.93 -41.98 17.12
C GLN A 122 15.65 -42.89 18.33
N LEU A 123 14.41 -43.37 18.50
CA LEU A 123 14.06 -44.34 19.55
C LEU A 123 14.76 -45.69 19.37
N PHE A 124 14.81 -46.21 18.14
CA PHE A 124 15.56 -47.43 17.85
C PHE A 124 17.08 -47.24 18.11
N ALA A 125 17.61 -46.06 17.84
CA ALA A 125 19.01 -45.73 18.14
C ALA A 125 19.28 -45.61 19.65
N SER A 126 18.38 -44.98 20.42
CA SER A 126 18.57 -44.79 21.87
C SER A 126 18.47 -46.10 22.66
N ILE A 127 17.64 -47.04 22.21
CA ILE A 127 17.52 -48.38 22.81
C ILE A 127 18.62 -49.33 22.27
N GLY A 128 19.45 -48.87 21.32
CA GLY A 128 20.56 -49.65 20.75
C GLY A 128 20.14 -50.74 19.76
N LEU A 129 18.86 -50.80 19.37
CA LEU A 129 18.31 -51.82 18.48
C LEU A 129 18.83 -51.71 17.03
N ASN A 130 19.34 -50.55 16.64
CA ASN A 130 19.99 -50.39 15.32
C ASN A 130 21.26 -51.25 15.17
N GLN A 131 21.87 -51.68 16.28
CA GLN A 131 23.06 -52.53 16.29
C GLN A 131 22.72 -54.02 16.08
N LEU A 132 21.43 -54.40 16.07
CA LEU A 132 21.04 -55.80 15.89
C LEU A 132 21.33 -56.33 14.48
N GLY A 133 21.61 -55.46 13.51
CA GLY A 133 21.93 -55.83 12.13
C GLY A 133 23.38 -56.29 11.93
N SER A 134 24.30 -55.94 12.83
CA SER A 134 25.74 -56.17 12.69
C SER A 134 26.28 -57.23 13.66
N PHE A 135 25.45 -58.18 14.08
CA PHE A 135 25.93 -59.27 14.93
C PHE A 135 26.78 -60.27 14.15
N PRO A 136 27.86 -60.78 14.75
CA PRO A 136 28.68 -61.81 14.13
C PRO A 136 27.87 -63.10 13.87
N ALA A 137 28.32 -63.87 12.89
CA ALA A 137 27.75 -65.18 12.57
C ALA A 137 27.81 -66.09 13.82
N GLY A 138 26.68 -66.74 14.14
CA GLY A 138 26.53 -67.58 15.34
C GLY A 138 25.80 -66.92 16.52
N SER A 139 25.40 -65.65 16.41
CA SER A 139 24.53 -65.00 17.42
C SER A 139 23.12 -65.61 17.45
N LEU A 140 22.46 -65.58 18.62
CA LEU A 140 21.09 -66.10 18.80
C LEU A 140 20.06 -65.47 17.84
N THR A 141 20.30 -64.22 17.41
CA THR A 141 19.49 -63.52 16.41
C THR A 141 19.50 -64.19 15.03
N ALA A 142 20.61 -64.84 14.63
CA ALA A 142 20.70 -65.56 13.37
C ALA A 142 19.79 -66.80 13.36
N GLY A 143 19.63 -67.46 14.51
CA GLY A 143 18.72 -68.60 14.66
C GLY A 143 17.25 -68.21 14.58
N TYR A 144 16.87 -67.05 15.13
CA TYR A 144 15.47 -66.57 15.09
C TYR A 144 15.04 -66.06 13.71
N ARG A 145 15.94 -65.44 12.94
CA ARG A 145 15.61 -64.86 11.62
C ARG A 145 15.50 -65.91 10.50
N GLY A 146 15.91 -67.16 10.74
CA GLY A 146 15.84 -68.28 9.79
C GLY A 146 14.59 -69.17 9.91
N LEU A 147 13.58 -68.76 10.70
CA LEU A 147 12.32 -69.50 10.90
C LEU A 147 11.09 -68.85 10.23
N GLN A 148 11.29 -67.97 9.24
CA GLN A 148 10.26 -67.51 8.30
C GLN A 148 10.61 -68.00 6.90
#